data_AF-A0ABC8ZZ22-F1
#
_entry.id   AF-A0ABC8ZZ22-F1
#
_cell.length_a   1.000
_cell.length_b   1.000
_cell.length_c   1.000
_cell.angle_alpha   90.00
_cell.angle_beta   90.00
_cell.angle_gamma   90.00
#
_symmetry.space_group_name_H-M   'P 1'
#
loop_
_entity.id
_entity.type
_entity.pdbx_description
1 polymer ?
#
loop_
_entity_poly.entity_id
_entity_poly.type
_entity_poly.pdbx_seq_one_letter_code
_entity_poly.pdbx_strand_id
1 'polypeptide(L)'
;MTRSTQATPIPSLFLPSCASDRSVVTSAMVKAYPTVSEDYLKAVDKAKRKLRGLIAEKNCAPLMLRLAWHSAGTFDVSTKTGGPFGTMKNPAEQAHGANAGLEIAVRLLEPIKEQFPTLSYADFYQLAGVVAVEVTGGPDVPFHPGRQDKPEPPQGRLPDATQGSDHLIQVFSTQCLSDQDIAALSGGHTLVSGIVQLASGRCHKDRCGFEGAWTSNPLIFDKSYFKKLLSGASAILTMLGASTLFHAITNPNAEASRALATVGFLLWVGGVALLLPAFMVV
;
A
#
# COMPACT_ATOMS: atom_id res chain seq x y z
N MET A 1 -38.71 -16.11 -26.59
CA MET A 1 -37.34 -15.94 -27.11
C MET A 1 -36.66 -14.80 -26.34
N THR A 2 -35.99 -15.14 -25.25
CA THR A 2 -35.24 -14.20 -24.40
C THR A 2 -33.82 -14.07 -24.93
N ARG A 3 -33.42 -12.88 -25.38
CA ARG A 3 -32.06 -12.60 -25.87
C ARG A 3 -31.16 -12.27 -24.68
N SER A 4 -30.26 -13.21 -24.36
CA SER A 4 -29.13 -13.02 -23.47
C SER A 4 -28.12 -12.08 -24.13
N THR A 5 -27.78 -10.97 -23.48
CA THR A 5 -26.66 -10.10 -23.86
C THR A 5 -25.37 -10.71 -23.35
N GLN A 6 -24.61 -11.35 -24.23
CA GLN A 6 -23.25 -11.80 -23.95
C GLN A 6 -22.34 -10.58 -23.72
N ALA A 7 -21.67 -10.56 -22.57
CA ALA A 7 -20.57 -9.64 -22.30
C ALA A 7 -19.42 -9.93 -23.27
N THR A 8 -18.91 -8.90 -23.93
CA THR A 8 -17.74 -8.99 -24.80
C THR A 8 -16.48 -9.24 -23.96
N PRO A 9 -15.63 -10.22 -24.32
CA PRO A 9 -14.39 -10.48 -23.60
C PRO A 9 -13.36 -9.37 -23.89
N ILE A 10 -12.67 -8.93 -22.83
CA ILE A 10 -11.57 -7.97 -22.88
C ILE A 10 -10.38 -8.61 -23.62
N PRO A 11 -9.70 -7.91 -24.55
CA PRO A 11 -8.47 -8.41 -25.18
C PRO A 11 -7.38 -8.69 -24.14
N SER A 12 -6.65 -9.79 -24.32
CA SER A 12 -5.54 -10.28 -23.49
C SER A 12 -4.32 -9.34 -23.36
N LEU A 13 -4.41 -8.11 -23.86
CA LEU A 13 -3.32 -7.13 -23.94
C LEU A 13 -3.16 -6.23 -22.70
N PHE A 14 -4.02 -6.40 -21.69
CA PHE A 14 -4.14 -5.40 -20.61
C PHE A 14 -3.57 -5.78 -19.24
N LEU A 15 -3.02 -6.98 -19.00
CA LEU A 15 -2.64 -7.38 -17.63
C LEU A 15 -1.37 -8.24 -17.53
N PRO A 16 -0.59 -8.07 -16.44
CA PRO A 16 0.62 -8.86 -16.20
C PRO A 16 0.31 -10.34 -15.98
N SER A 17 1.10 -11.20 -16.61
CA SER A 17 1.16 -12.63 -16.28
C SER A 17 1.94 -12.77 -14.98
N CYS A 18 1.28 -13.25 -13.93
CA CYS A 18 1.95 -13.71 -12.71
C CYS A 18 2.76 -14.96 -13.12
N ALA A 19 4.01 -14.78 -13.53
CA ALA A 19 4.81 -15.82 -14.16
C ALA A 19 5.06 -16.98 -13.18
N SER A 20 4.37 -18.10 -13.40
CA SER A 20 4.66 -19.38 -12.74
C SER A 20 5.76 -20.17 -13.45
N ASP A 21 6.40 -19.60 -14.47
CA ASP A 21 7.42 -20.29 -15.26
C ASP A 21 8.73 -19.49 -15.25
N ARG A 22 9.72 -20.01 -14.52
CA ARG A 22 11.02 -19.35 -14.27
C ARG A 22 11.99 -19.42 -15.46
N SER A 23 11.49 -19.80 -16.65
CA SER A 23 12.31 -20.09 -17.83
C SER A 23 12.19 -19.07 -18.99
N VAL A 24 11.37 -18.01 -18.86
CA VAL A 24 11.27 -16.96 -19.90
C VAL A 24 11.58 -15.59 -19.30
N VAL A 25 12.87 -15.25 -19.27
CA VAL A 25 13.34 -13.88 -19.06
C VAL A 25 13.20 -13.12 -20.38
N THR A 26 12.90 -11.82 -20.30
CA THR A 26 12.82 -10.81 -21.37
C THR A 26 11.47 -10.57 -22.06
N SER A 27 10.52 -10.02 -21.29
CA SER A 27 9.88 -8.76 -21.69
C SER A 27 9.33 -8.10 -20.43
N ALA A 28 9.94 -6.98 -20.01
CA ALA A 28 9.35 -6.15 -18.97
C ALA A 28 7.99 -5.68 -19.49
N MET A 29 6.89 -6.17 -18.92
CA MET A 29 5.55 -5.73 -19.33
C MET A 29 5.42 -4.25 -19.00
N VAL A 30 5.49 -3.43 -20.05
CA VAL A 30 5.36 -1.97 -19.97
C VAL A 30 3.92 -1.67 -19.56
N LYS A 31 3.73 -1.01 -18.41
CA LYS A 31 2.41 -0.52 -17.99
C LYS A 31 1.90 0.46 -19.06
N ALA A 32 0.76 0.16 -19.67
CA ALA A 32 0.10 1.06 -20.61
C ALA A 32 -0.85 1.99 -19.83
N TYR A 33 -0.35 3.17 -19.46
CA TYR A 33 -1.16 4.15 -18.74
C TYR A 33 -2.21 4.79 -19.66
N PRO A 34 -3.45 4.98 -19.19
CA PRO A 34 -4.47 5.66 -19.98
C PRO A 34 -4.13 7.15 -20.15
N THR A 35 -4.46 7.70 -21.32
CA THR A 35 -4.43 9.14 -21.52
C THR A 35 -5.60 9.78 -20.77
N VAL A 36 -5.33 10.82 -19.99
CA VAL A 36 -6.35 11.65 -19.34
C VAL A 36 -6.34 13.07 -19.93
N SER A 37 -7.42 13.82 -19.76
CA SER A 37 -7.48 15.20 -20.25
C SER A 37 -6.51 16.13 -19.52
N GLU A 38 -6.14 17.24 -20.17
CA GLU A 38 -5.30 18.27 -19.55
C GLU A 38 -5.94 18.84 -18.27
N ASP A 39 -7.27 18.99 -18.26
CA ASP A 39 -8.01 19.43 -17.07
C ASP A 39 -7.93 18.42 -15.92
N TYR A 40 -7.90 17.12 -16.22
CA TYR A 40 -7.68 16.08 -15.22
C TYR A 40 -6.29 16.18 -14.61
N LEU A 41 -5.24 16.38 -15.43
CA LEU A 41 -3.87 16.59 -14.95
C LEU A 41 -3.76 17.84 -14.06
N LYS A 42 -4.36 18.96 -14.49
CA LYS A 42 -4.43 20.19 -13.68
C LYS A 42 -5.16 19.95 -12.36
N ALA A 43 -6.21 19.14 -12.35
CA ALA A 43 -6.93 18.76 -11.13
C ALA A 43 -6.05 17.91 -10.20
N VAL A 44 -5.30 16.92 -10.72
CA VAL A 44 -4.34 16.11 -9.96
C VAL A 44 -3.30 17.01 -9.28
N ASP A 45 -2.70 17.96 -10.01
CA ASP A 45 -1.68 18.85 -9.46
C ASP A 45 -2.22 19.76 -8.35
N LYS A 46 -3.43 20.31 -8.55
CA LYS A 46 -4.12 21.12 -7.54
C LYS A 46 -4.49 20.29 -6.31
N ALA A 47 -4.98 19.07 -6.51
CA ALA A 47 -5.31 18.14 -5.43
C ALA A 47 -4.05 17.76 -4.64
N LYS A 48 -2.94 17.43 -5.31
CA LYS A 48 -1.65 17.10 -4.66
C LYS A 48 -1.20 18.22 -3.71
N ARG A 49 -1.28 19.49 -4.13
CA ARG A 49 -0.94 20.64 -3.26
C ARG A 49 -1.85 20.77 -2.04
N LYS A 50 -3.17 20.60 -2.20
CA LYS A 50 -4.10 20.66 -1.07
C LYS A 50 -3.92 19.48 -0.11
N LEU A 51 -3.70 18.28 -0.64
CA LEU A 51 -3.39 17.09 0.15
C LEU A 51 -2.11 17.28 0.97
N ARG A 52 -1.05 17.85 0.40
CA ARG A 52 0.19 18.15 1.15
C ARG A 52 -0.09 19.03 2.37
N GLY A 53 -0.85 20.12 2.17
CA GLY A 53 -1.23 21.03 3.25
C GLY A 53 -2.02 20.32 4.34
N LEU A 54 -3.12 19.63 3.98
CA LEU A 54 -3.96 18.91 4.94
C LEU A 54 -3.18 17.85 5.71
N ILE A 55 -2.40 17.03 5.00
CA ILE A 55 -1.74 15.85 5.58
C ILE A 55 -0.65 16.28 6.56
N ALA A 56 0.13 17.32 6.21
CA ALA A 56 1.13 17.89 7.10
C ALA A 56 0.49 18.60 8.31
N GLU A 57 -0.54 19.43 8.09
CA GLU A 57 -1.19 20.18 9.17
C GLU A 57 -1.88 19.25 10.19
N LYS A 58 -2.54 18.19 9.71
CA LYS A 58 -3.28 17.25 10.57
C LYS A 58 -2.44 16.09 11.09
N ASN A 59 -1.15 16.01 10.73
CA ASN A 59 -0.27 14.88 11.07
C ASN A 59 -0.90 13.50 10.74
N CYS A 60 -1.68 13.43 9.66
CA CYS A 60 -2.47 12.26 9.32
C CYS A 60 -1.85 11.40 8.21
N ALA A 61 -0.59 11.66 7.84
CA ALA A 61 0.13 10.91 6.80
C ALA A 61 0.04 9.39 6.97
N PRO A 62 0.26 8.81 8.16
CA PRO A 62 0.22 7.36 8.28
C PRO A 62 -1.19 6.78 8.06
N LEU A 63 -2.23 7.53 8.43
CA LEU A 63 -3.62 7.14 8.19
C LEU A 63 -3.95 7.18 6.70
N MET A 64 -3.44 8.17 5.96
CA MET A 64 -3.60 8.26 4.51
C MET A 64 -2.82 7.18 3.76
N LEU A 65 -1.61 6.84 4.24
CA LEU A 65 -0.85 5.71 3.71
C LEU A 65 -1.59 4.38 3.95
N ARG A 66 -2.15 4.19 5.15
CA ARG A 66 -2.99 3.02 5.45
C ARG A 66 -4.23 2.98 4.57
N LEU A 67 -4.92 4.09 4.36
CA LEU A 67 -6.08 4.16 3.45
C LEU A 67 -5.72 3.69 2.04
N ALA A 68 -4.62 4.21 1.47
CA ALA A 68 -4.16 3.84 0.14
C ALA A 68 -3.73 2.36 0.07
N TRP A 69 -3.03 1.87 1.08
CA TRP A 69 -2.64 0.46 1.24
C TRP A 69 -3.87 -0.46 1.27
N HIS A 70 -4.83 -0.21 2.17
CA HIS A 70 -6.03 -1.04 2.31
C HIS A 70 -6.92 -0.99 1.06
N SER A 71 -6.99 0.16 0.39
CA SER A 71 -7.74 0.28 -0.86
C SER A 71 -7.13 -0.57 -1.97
N ALA A 72 -5.81 -0.72 -2.02
CA ALA A 72 -5.13 -1.44 -3.08
C ALA A 72 -4.90 -2.93 -2.77
N GLY A 73 -4.69 -3.26 -1.49
CA GLY A 73 -4.33 -4.60 -1.00
C GLY A 73 -5.43 -5.66 -1.07
N THR A 74 -6.55 -5.35 -1.74
CA THR A 74 -7.66 -6.28 -1.96
C THR A 74 -7.67 -6.86 -3.38
N PHE A 75 -6.71 -6.47 -4.20
CA PHE A 75 -6.59 -6.98 -5.57
C PHE A 75 -6.32 -8.49 -5.58
N ASP A 76 -6.98 -9.20 -6.49
CA ASP A 76 -6.71 -10.60 -6.76
C ASP A 76 -6.49 -10.78 -8.27
N VAL A 77 -5.29 -11.25 -8.64
CA VAL A 77 -4.88 -11.44 -10.04
C VAL A 77 -5.74 -12.47 -10.76
N SER A 78 -6.18 -13.51 -10.06
CA SER A 78 -6.90 -14.63 -10.67
C SER A 78 -8.28 -14.22 -11.17
N THR A 79 -9.00 -13.46 -10.34
CA THR A 79 -10.36 -12.98 -10.61
C THR A 79 -10.39 -11.56 -11.18
N LYS A 80 -9.28 -10.81 -11.09
CA LYS A 80 -9.17 -9.40 -11.50
C LYS A 80 -10.17 -8.48 -10.78
N THR A 81 -10.47 -8.83 -9.53
CA THR A 81 -11.42 -8.10 -8.68
C THR A 81 -10.69 -7.42 -7.51
N GLY A 82 -11.35 -6.46 -6.87
CA GLY A 82 -10.71 -5.63 -5.84
C GLY A 82 -9.65 -4.69 -6.41
N GLY A 83 -8.79 -4.17 -5.55
CA GLY A 83 -7.75 -3.22 -5.93
C GLY A 83 -8.17 -1.75 -5.81
N PRO A 84 -7.29 -0.82 -6.21
CA PRO A 84 -7.38 0.61 -5.85
C PRO A 84 -8.42 1.40 -6.66
N PHE A 85 -9.68 0.95 -6.67
CA PHE A 85 -10.75 1.47 -7.53
C PHE A 85 -11.83 2.26 -6.76
N GLY A 86 -11.43 2.98 -5.71
CA GLY A 86 -12.29 3.95 -5.02
C GLY A 86 -13.43 3.36 -4.18
N THR A 87 -13.48 2.04 -4.00
CA THR A 87 -14.55 1.33 -3.28
C THR A 87 -14.54 1.59 -1.77
N MET A 88 -13.39 1.98 -1.20
CA MET A 88 -13.22 2.30 0.24
C MET A 88 -14.13 3.44 0.74
N LYS A 89 -14.73 4.23 -0.16
CA LYS A 89 -15.79 5.22 0.20
C LYS A 89 -17.10 4.55 0.63
N ASN A 90 -17.32 3.29 0.27
CA ASN A 90 -18.54 2.54 0.56
C ASN A 90 -18.57 2.12 2.03
N PRO A 91 -19.66 2.39 2.78
CA PRO A 91 -19.78 1.98 4.18
C PRO A 91 -19.62 0.48 4.40
N ALA A 92 -20.02 -0.36 3.44
CA ALA A 92 -19.86 -1.80 3.51
C ALA A 92 -18.38 -2.23 3.57
N GLU A 93 -17.49 -1.59 2.81
CA GLU A 93 -16.05 -1.89 2.85
C GLU A 93 -15.40 -1.34 4.12
N GLN A 94 -15.84 -0.16 4.58
CA GLN A 94 -15.36 0.44 5.83
C GLN A 94 -15.71 -0.42 7.05
N ALA A 95 -16.83 -1.16 6.99
CA ALA A 95 -17.27 -2.05 8.05
C ALA A 95 -16.45 -3.36 8.16
N HIS A 96 -15.57 -3.65 7.20
CA HIS A 96 -14.66 -4.80 7.32
C HIS A 96 -13.71 -4.58 8.51
N GLY A 97 -13.52 -5.60 9.36
CA GLY A 97 -12.73 -5.48 10.60
C GLY A 97 -11.32 -4.93 10.39
N ALA A 98 -10.61 -5.39 9.34
CA ALA A 98 -9.28 -4.87 8.99
C ALA A 98 -9.26 -3.37 8.65
N ASN A 99 -10.40 -2.81 8.22
CA ASN A 99 -10.55 -1.41 7.80
C ASN A 99 -10.99 -0.48 8.94
N ALA A 100 -11.13 -0.97 10.18
CA ALA A 100 -11.55 -0.17 11.32
C ALA A 100 -10.75 1.14 11.45
N GLY A 101 -11.44 2.28 11.51
CA GLY A 101 -10.87 3.63 11.61
C GLY A 101 -10.59 4.31 10.27
N LEU A 102 -10.74 3.63 9.12
CA LEU A 102 -10.55 4.24 7.80
C LEU A 102 -11.70 5.18 7.39
N GLU A 103 -12.88 5.07 8.01
CA GLU A 103 -13.97 6.02 7.86
C GLU A 103 -13.56 7.45 8.29
N ILE A 104 -12.63 7.57 9.24
CA ILE A 104 -12.05 8.85 9.64
C ILE A 104 -11.20 9.43 8.51
N ALA A 105 -10.41 8.58 7.83
CA ALA A 105 -9.56 8.99 6.71
C ALA A 105 -10.41 9.50 5.55
N VAL A 106 -11.44 8.72 5.16
CA VAL A 106 -12.41 9.09 4.12
C VAL A 106 -13.07 10.43 4.45
N ARG A 107 -13.60 10.59 5.68
CA ARG A 107 -14.24 11.84 6.11
C ARG A 107 -13.30 13.05 6.12
N LEU A 108 -12.02 12.87 6.47
CA LEU A 108 -11.02 13.95 6.44
C LEU A 108 -10.70 14.40 5.01
N LEU A 109 -10.74 13.47 4.06
CA LEU A 109 -10.42 13.71 2.65
C LEU A 109 -11.60 14.30 1.85
N GLU A 110 -12.83 14.02 2.27
CA GLU A 110 -14.06 14.41 1.56
C GLU A 110 -14.14 15.90 1.20
N PRO A 111 -13.89 16.87 2.10
CA PRO A 111 -14.00 18.29 1.76
C PRO A 111 -13.01 18.76 0.67
N ILE A 112 -11.88 18.07 0.52
CA ILE A 112 -10.95 18.32 -0.59
C ILE A 112 -11.42 17.60 -1.84
N LYS A 113 -11.91 16.36 -1.72
CA LYS A 113 -12.42 15.57 -2.86
C LYS A 113 -13.60 16.27 -3.56
N GLU A 114 -14.50 16.90 -2.81
CA GLU A 114 -15.63 17.68 -3.34
C GLU A 114 -15.20 18.84 -4.25
N GLN A 115 -14.01 19.40 -4.02
CA GLN A 115 -13.44 20.46 -4.87
C GLN A 115 -12.91 19.94 -6.21
N PHE A 116 -12.78 18.62 -6.35
CA PHE A 116 -12.28 17.94 -7.54
C PHE A 116 -13.25 16.85 -8.00
N PRO A 117 -14.45 17.23 -8.49
CA PRO A 117 -15.46 16.26 -8.93
C PRO A 117 -15.01 15.45 -10.16
N THR A 118 -14.08 15.97 -10.96
CA THR A 118 -13.51 15.30 -12.13
C THR A 118 -12.57 14.15 -11.76
N LEU A 119 -11.92 14.19 -10.59
CA LEU A 119 -11.03 13.12 -10.15
C LEU A 119 -11.86 11.95 -9.62
N SER A 120 -11.49 10.73 -10.00
CA SER A 120 -12.03 9.52 -9.37
C SER A 120 -11.60 9.45 -7.90
N TYR A 121 -12.41 8.80 -7.06
CA TYR A 121 -11.98 8.50 -5.69
C TYR A 121 -10.78 7.55 -5.69
N ALA A 122 -10.72 6.65 -6.66
CA ALA A 122 -9.60 5.75 -6.92
C ALA A 122 -8.26 6.49 -7.02
N ASP A 123 -8.15 7.46 -7.93
CA ASP A 123 -6.93 8.26 -8.07
C ASP A 123 -6.70 9.14 -6.85
N PHE A 124 -7.75 9.71 -6.27
CA PHE A 124 -7.63 10.63 -5.15
C PHE A 124 -7.06 9.98 -3.88
N TYR A 125 -7.54 8.79 -3.51
CA TYR A 125 -7.02 8.05 -2.35
C TYR A 125 -5.57 7.59 -2.57
N GLN A 126 -5.25 7.15 -3.78
CA GLN A 126 -3.90 6.73 -4.14
C GLN A 126 -2.93 7.92 -4.16
N LEU A 127 -3.37 9.08 -4.64
CA LEU A 127 -2.61 10.34 -4.56
C LEU A 127 -2.37 10.76 -3.10
N ALA A 128 -3.35 10.60 -2.22
CA ALA A 128 -3.20 10.88 -0.79
C ALA A 128 -2.13 9.98 -0.14
N GLY A 129 -2.05 8.70 -0.51
CA GLY A 129 -0.99 7.79 -0.07
C GLY A 129 0.41 8.21 -0.53
N VAL A 130 0.56 8.59 -1.81
CA VAL A 130 1.83 9.12 -2.34
C VAL A 130 2.26 10.38 -1.61
N VAL A 131 1.34 11.32 -1.43
CA VAL A 131 1.61 12.56 -0.71
C VAL A 131 2.00 12.27 0.74
N ALA A 132 1.37 11.30 1.40
CA ALA A 132 1.73 10.92 2.76
C ALA A 132 3.18 10.44 2.90
N VAL A 133 3.67 9.64 1.94
CA VAL A 133 5.09 9.22 1.89
C VAL A 133 5.99 10.44 1.67
N GLU A 134 5.63 11.30 0.72
CA GLU A 134 6.43 12.47 0.35
C GLU A 134 6.57 13.48 1.50
N VAL A 135 5.46 13.85 2.17
CA VAL A 135 5.49 14.86 3.25
C VAL A 135 6.19 14.38 4.52
N THR A 136 6.37 13.07 4.67
CA THR A 136 7.12 12.48 5.80
C THR A 136 8.59 12.25 5.48
N GLY A 137 9.07 12.72 4.32
CA GLY A 137 10.47 12.61 3.90
C GLY A 137 10.83 11.28 3.22
N GLY A 138 9.82 10.52 2.78
CA GLY A 138 10.00 9.27 2.06
C GLY A 138 10.40 9.46 0.59
N PRO A 139 10.57 8.36 -0.16
CA PRO A 139 10.96 8.43 -1.56
C PRO A 139 9.86 9.04 -2.43
N ASP A 140 10.27 9.63 -3.56
CA ASP A 140 9.34 10.05 -4.60
C ASP A 140 8.70 8.83 -5.27
N VAL A 141 7.41 8.60 -5.01
CA VAL A 141 6.62 7.53 -5.63
C VAL A 141 5.93 8.07 -6.90
N PRO A 142 6.21 7.51 -8.10
CA PRO A 142 5.58 7.96 -9.32
C PRO A 142 4.06 7.77 -9.30
N PHE A 143 3.31 8.83 -9.60
CA PHE A 143 1.85 8.80 -9.69
C PHE A 143 1.40 8.90 -11.15
N HIS A 144 0.56 7.97 -11.58
CA HIS A 144 -0.10 7.98 -12.88
C HIS A 144 -1.63 8.00 -12.68
N PRO A 145 -2.34 9.01 -13.22
CA PRO A 145 -3.80 9.09 -13.12
C PRO A 145 -4.51 8.20 -14.14
N GLY A 146 -5.82 8.07 -13.98
CA GLY A 146 -6.75 7.41 -14.90
C GLY A 146 -7.46 6.19 -14.33
N ARG A 147 -7.34 5.91 -13.02
CA ARG A 147 -8.15 4.85 -12.40
C ARG A 147 -9.61 5.25 -12.41
N GLN A 148 -10.48 4.30 -12.70
CA GLN A 148 -11.93 4.48 -12.63
C GLN A 148 -12.48 3.94 -11.31
N ASP A 149 -13.52 4.58 -10.80
CA ASP A 149 -14.23 4.07 -9.62
C ASP A 149 -15.04 2.82 -9.98
N LYS A 150 -14.97 1.79 -9.14
CA LYS A 150 -15.81 0.59 -9.23
C LYS A 150 -16.90 0.60 -8.16
N PRO A 151 -18.04 -0.07 -8.39
CA PRO A 151 -19.16 -0.06 -7.45
C PRO A 151 -18.99 -1.04 -6.29
N GLU A 152 -18.44 -2.24 -6.54
CA GLU A 152 -18.50 -3.36 -5.59
C GLU A 152 -17.17 -3.56 -4.84
N PRO A 153 -17.19 -3.56 -3.49
CA PRO A 153 -16.02 -3.84 -2.69
C PRO A 153 -15.74 -5.35 -2.56
N PRO A 154 -14.48 -5.78 -2.58
CA PRO A 154 -14.09 -7.15 -2.24
C PRO A 154 -14.07 -7.36 -0.71
N GLN A 155 -14.32 -8.57 -0.23
CA GLN A 155 -14.26 -8.90 1.20
C GLN A 155 -13.09 -9.85 1.53
N GLY A 156 -12.44 -9.63 2.68
CA GLY A 156 -11.60 -10.64 3.35
C GLY A 156 -10.23 -10.96 2.73
N ARG A 157 -9.58 -10.00 2.06
CA ARG A 157 -8.31 -10.25 1.33
C ARG A 157 -7.06 -9.63 1.94
N LEU A 158 -7.20 -8.84 2.99
CA LEU A 158 -6.07 -8.16 3.63
C LEU A 158 -5.30 -9.13 4.56
N PRO A 159 -3.99 -8.92 4.77
CA PRO A 159 -3.18 -9.79 5.62
C PRO A 159 -3.60 -9.72 7.09
N ASP A 160 -3.38 -10.82 7.79
CA ASP A 160 -3.70 -11.00 9.21
C ASP A 160 -2.41 -10.86 10.02
N ALA A 161 -2.40 -9.90 10.94
CA ALA A 161 -1.22 -9.57 11.74
C ALA A 161 -0.82 -10.67 12.74
N THR A 162 -1.68 -11.65 12.99
CA THR A 162 -1.39 -12.78 13.91
C THR A 162 -0.69 -13.96 13.21
N GLN A 163 -0.59 -13.92 11.88
CA GLN A 163 -0.01 -15.00 11.08
C GLN A 163 1.43 -14.73 10.67
N GLY A 164 2.11 -15.76 10.17
CA GLY A 164 3.53 -15.74 9.81
C GLY A 164 3.82 -15.46 8.33
N SER A 165 5.06 -15.75 7.91
CA SER A 165 5.56 -15.50 6.56
C SER A 165 4.76 -16.19 5.45
N ASP A 166 4.29 -17.41 5.69
CA ASP A 166 3.57 -18.19 4.68
C ASP A 166 2.25 -17.51 4.30
N HIS A 167 1.55 -16.94 5.28
CA HIS A 167 0.35 -16.14 5.05
C HIS A 167 0.66 -14.86 4.27
N LEU A 168 1.75 -14.16 4.61
CA LEU A 168 2.17 -12.97 3.87
C LEU A 168 2.46 -13.30 2.40
N ILE A 169 3.23 -14.35 2.14
CA ILE A 169 3.55 -14.78 0.77
C ILE A 169 2.25 -15.15 0.03
N GLN A 170 1.34 -15.89 0.68
CA GLN A 170 0.05 -16.25 0.10
C GLN A 170 -0.76 -15.00 -0.30
N VAL A 171 -0.94 -14.05 0.62
CA VAL A 171 -1.74 -12.83 0.37
C VAL A 171 -1.11 -11.92 -0.68
N PHE A 172 0.21 -11.73 -0.66
CA PHE A 172 0.87 -10.81 -1.58
C PHE A 172 1.12 -11.44 -2.96
N SER A 173 1.19 -12.76 -3.06
CA SER A 173 1.28 -13.46 -4.36
C SER A 173 0.03 -13.27 -5.22
N THR A 174 -1.17 -13.20 -4.62
CA THR A 174 -2.41 -12.88 -5.37
C THR A 174 -2.40 -11.45 -5.92
N GLN A 175 -1.50 -10.61 -5.41
CA GLN A 175 -1.31 -9.21 -5.84
C GLN A 175 -0.15 -9.07 -6.83
N CYS A 176 0.46 -10.19 -7.26
CA CYS A 176 1.65 -10.27 -8.11
C CYS A 176 2.87 -9.51 -7.56
N LEU A 177 3.15 -9.70 -6.27
CA LEU A 177 4.26 -9.04 -5.58
C LEU A 177 5.32 -10.05 -5.18
N SER A 178 6.58 -9.62 -5.31
CA SER A 178 7.74 -10.42 -4.95
C SER A 178 8.04 -10.34 -3.46
N ASP A 179 8.84 -11.27 -2.94
CA ASP A 179 9.33 -11.24 -1.56
C ASP A 179 10.06 -9.91 -1.23
N GLN A 180 10.76 -9.34 -2.21
CA GLN A 180 11.39 -8.02 -2.08
C GLN A 180 10.35 -6.92 -1.87
N ASP A 181 9.23 -6.96 -2.60
CA ASP A 181 8.14 -6.00 -2.43
C ASP A 181 7.50 -6.16 -1.05
N ILE A 182 7.26 -7.39 -0.59
CA ILE A 182 6.70 -7.67 0.75
C ILE A 182 7.60 -7.03 1.84
N ALA A 183 8.91 -7.26 1.76
CA ALA A 183 9.87 -6.71 2.72
C ALA A 183 9.92 -5.17 2.66
N ALA A 184 9.96 -4.59 1.45
CA ALA A 184 10.00 -3.14 1.27
C ALA A 184 8.72 -2.46 1.78
N LEU A 185 7.55 -3.01 1.47
CA LEU A 185 6.24 -2.48 1.88
C LEU A 185 5.99 -2.62 3.37
N SER A 186 6.52 -3.67 4.01
CA SER A 186 6.52 -3.81 5.47
C SER A 186 7.22 -2.61 6.15
N GLY A 187 8.17 -1.98 5.46
CA GLY A 187 8.82 -0.74 5.87
C GLY A 187 7.87 0.44 6.05
N GLY A 188 6.67 0.42 5.46
CA GLY A 188 5.64 1.43 5.68
C GLY A 188 5.22 1.57 7.15
N HIS A 189 5.41 0.53 7.96
CA HIS A 189 5.22 0.59 9.41
C HIS A 189 6.17 1.54 10.14
N THR A 190 7.20 2.08 9.45
CA THR A 190 8.05 3.14 10.00
C THR A 190 7.26 4.38 10.44
N LEU A 191 6.09 4.62 9.81
CA LEU A 191 5.18 5.72 10.10
C LEU A 191 4.14 5.44 11.19
N VAL A 192 4.29 4.36 11.98
CA VAL A 192 3.29 3.97 12.99
C VAL A 192 3.81 4.23 14.43
N SER A 193 3.26 5.26 15.09
CA SER A 193 3.37 5.78 16.49
C SER A 193 2.52 5.06 17.53
N GLY A 194 2.71 5.33 18.82
CA GLY A 194 1.88 4.92 19.96
C GLY A 194 1.34 6.11 20.77
N ILE A 195 1.69 7.35 20.43
CA ILE A 195 1.35 8.59 21.15
C ILE A 195 0.93 9.60 20.04
N VAL A 196 -0.33 9.94 19.79
CA VAL A 196 -1.24 10.88 20.50
C VAL A 196 -2.67 10.64 19.98
N GLN A 197 -3.66 10.69 20.88
CA GLN A 197 -5.10 10.66 20.60
C GLN A 197 -5.46 11.79 19.62
N LEU A 198 -6.12 11.43 18.51
CA LEU A 198 -6.46 12.30 17.37
C LEU A 198 -5.36 12.35 16.30
N ALA A 199 -5.58 11.63 15.18
CA ALA A 199 -4.79 11.65 13.94
C ALA A 199 -3.30 11.28 14.07
N SER A 200 -2.93 10.02 13.86
CA SER A 200 -1.52 9.61 13.62
C SER A 200 -1.47 8.09 13.57
N GLY A 201 -0.63 7.53 12.71
CA GLY A 201 -0.50 6.08 12.54
C GLY A 201 -0.17 5.46 13.85
N ARG A 202 -1.05 4.61 14.38
CA ARG A 202 -0.80 3.74 15.52
C ARG A 202 -1.50 2.43 15.23
N CYS A 203 -1.06 1.37 15.88
CA CYS A 203 -2.03 0.33 16.19
C CYS A 203 -2.83 0.80 17.39
N HIS A 204 -4.14 0.76 17.24
CA HIS A 204 -5.12 1.15 18.23
C HIS A 204 -5.82 -0.11 18.71
N LYS A 205 -5.89 -0.31 20.03
CA LYS A 205 -6.48 -1.53 20.62
C LYS A 205 -7.94 -1.72 20.20
N ASP A 206 -8.68 -0.61 20.10
CA ASP A 206 -10.07 -0.55 19.61
C ASP A 206 -10.21 -0.82 18.10
N ARG A 207 -9.13 -0.80 17.32
CA ARG A 207 -9.15 -1.04 15.86
C ARG A 207 -8.63 -2.41 15.46
N CYS A 208 -7.53 -2.84 16.09
CA CYS A 208 -6.80 -4.05 15.67
C CYS A 208 -6.36 -4.94 16.84
N GLY A 209 -6.74 -4.62 18.08
CA GLY A 209 -6.33 -5.37 19.28
C GLY A 209 -4.89 -5.08 19.76
N PHE A 210 -4.12 -4.31 19.00
CA PHE A 210 -2.72 -3.96 19.26
C PHE A 210 -2.60 -2.48 19.66
N GLU A 211 -1.69 -2.13 20.57
CA GLU A 211 -1.40 -0.75 21.00
C GLU A 211 0.10 -0.43 20.99
N GLY A 212 0.52 0.64 20.30
CA GLY A 212 1.90 1.12 20.34
C GLY A 212 2.50 1.61 19.01
N ALA A 213 3.75 2.08 19.10
CA ALA A 213 4.57 2.54 17.97
C ALA A 213 5.58 1.48 17.53
N TRP A 214 5.87 1.43 16.23
CA TRP A 214 7.05 0.74 15.71
C TRP A 214 8.29 1.61 15.86
N THR A 215 8.23 2.91 15.54
CA THR A 215 9.39 3.82 15.58
C THR A 215 9.26 4.87 16.68
N SER A 216 10.37 5.54 17.03
CA SER A 216 10.34 6.68 17.96
C SER A 216 9.87 7.97 17.29
N ASN A 217 9.99 8.05 15.96
CA ASN A 217 9.65 9.22 15.14
C ASN A 217 8.64 8.81 14.04
N PRO A 218 7.38 8.63 14.40
CA PRO A 218 6.35 8.00 13.56
C PRO A 218 5.78 8.89 12.44
N LEU A 219 6.33 10.09 12.28
CA LEU A 219 6.00 11.01 11.20
C LEU A 219 7.22 11.23 10.27
N ILE A 220 8.27 10.43 10.43
CA ILE A 220 9.48 10.46 9.62
C ILE A 220 9.60 9.12 8.90
N PHE A 221 9.62 9.16 7.57
CA PHE A 221 9.79 7.98 6.75
C PHE A 221 11.27 7.65 6.64
N ASP A 222 11.73 6.70 7.44
CA ASP A 222 13.13 6.25 7.44
C ASP A 222 13.27 4.73 7.62
N LYS A 223 14.51 4.26 7.78
CA LYS A 223 14.84 2.84 7.96
C LYS A 223 14.71 2.36 9.43
N SER A 224 14.13 3.15 10.33
CA SER A 224 14.07 2.85 11.76
C SER A 224 13.22 1.62 12.08
N TYR A 225 12.20 1.32 11.28
CA TYR A 225 11.44 0.07 11.37
C TYR A 225 12.36 -1.15 11.34
N PHE A 226 13.20 -1.26 10.30
CA PHE A 226 14.11 -2.39 10.13
C PHE A 226 15.22 -2.40 11.20
N LYS A 227 15.77 -1.24 11.57
CA LYS A 227 16.77 -1.14 12.63
C LYS A 227 16.26 -1.71 13.95
N LYS A 228 15.03 -1.34 14.33
CA LYS A 228 14.42 -1.84 15.57
C LYS A 228 14.01 -3.30 15.49
N LEU A 229 13.53 -3.75 14.33
CA LEU A 229 13.20 -5.16 14.10
C LEU A 229 14.45 -6.04 14.29
N LEU A 230 15.57 -5.66 13.67
CA LEU A 230 16.83 -6.41 13.74
C LEU A 230 17.52 -6.32 15.12
N SER A 231 17.28 -5.26 15.88
CA SER A 231 17.88 -5.10 17.22
C SER A 231 17.22 -5.96 18.30
N GLY A 232 16.13 -6.67 17.99
CA GLY A 232 15.42 -7.54 18.95
C GLY A 232 14.84 -6.79 20.16
N ALA A 233 14.63 -5.48 20.07
CA ALA A 233 14.13 -4.68 21.18
C ALA A 233 12.69 -5.10 21.54
N SER A 234 12.48 -5.50 22.80
CA SER A 234 11.29 -6.22 23.30
C SER A 234 9.93 -5.55 23.06
N ALA A 235 9.90 -4.24 22.81
CA ALA A 235 8.66 -3.51 22.51
C ALA A 235 7.98 -3.97 21.21
N ILE A 236 8.73 -4.50 20.22
CA ILE A 236 8.17 -5.06 18.98
C ILE A 236 7.64 -6.49 19.20
N LEU A 237 8.31 -7.27 20.06
CA LEU A 237 7.94 -8.66 20.40
C LEU A 237 6.64 -8.77 21.21
N THR A 238 6.15 -7.66 21.78
CA THR A 238 4.85 -7.64 22.49
C THR A 238 3.69 -7.29 21.56
N MET A 239 3.98 -6.70 20.39
CA MET A 239 2.99 -6.23 19.40
C MET A 239 2.65 -7.26 18.34
N LEU A 240 3.51 -8.25 18.15
CA LEU A 240 3.26 -9.42 17.33
C LEU A 240 3.54 -10.60 18.25
N GLY A 241 2.73 -11.66 18.23
CA GLY A 241 3.16 -12.96 18.77
C GLY A 241 4.33 -13.57 17.96
N ALA A 242 5.32 -12.75 17.56
CA ALA A 242 6.31 -13.04 16.55
C ALA A 242 7.56 -13.67 17.16
N SER A 243 7.48 -14.97 17.40
CA SER A 243 8.66 -15.83 17.22
C SER A 243 8.89 -16.17 15.74
N THR A 244 7.86 -16.09 14.89
CA THR A 244 7.85 -16.61 13.52
C THR A 244 8.32 -15.63 12.44
N LEU A 245 7.94 -14.34 12.48
CA LEU A 245 8.41 -13.34 11.50
C LEU A 245 9.92 -13.05 11.66
N PHE A 246 10.40 -13.05 12.91
CA PHE A 246 11.83 -12.91 13.21
C PHE A 246 12.61 -14.04 12.56
N HIS A 247 12.15 -15.29 12.73
CA HIS A 247 12.79 -16.45 12.11
C HIS A 247 12.82 -16.41 10.59
N ALA A 248 11.77 -15.89 9.91
CA ALA A 248 11.74 -15.77 8.46
C ALA A 248 12.74 -14.73 7.91
N ILE A 249 12.93 -13.62 8.62
CA ILE A 249 13.83 -12.52 8.21
C ILE A 249 15.28 -12.80 8.63
N THR A 250 15.49 -13.55 9.72
CA THR A 250 16.84 -13.84 10.25
C THR A 250 17.32 -15.26 9.97
N ASN A 251 16.62 -16.07 9.16
CA ASN A 251 17.07 -17.44 8.85
C ASN A 251 18.38 -17.42 8.03
N PRO A 252 19.53 -17.82 8.61
CA PRO A 252 20.82 -17.79 7.92
C PRO A 252 20.89 -18.77 6.73
N ASN A 253 19.95 -19.73 6.65
CA ASN A 253 19.89 -20.71 5.56
C ASN A 253 18.94 -20.31 4.42
N ALA A 254 18.19 -19.21 4.55
CA ALA A 254 17.47 -18.63 3.43
C ALA A 254 18.45 -17.79 2.60
N GLU A 255 18.47 -17.94 1.28
CA GLU A 255 19.28 -17.10 0.36
C GLU A 255 19.07 -15.59 0.58
N ALA A 256 17.96 -15.19 1.23
CA ALA A 256 17.66 -13.84 1.70
C ALA A 256 18.72 -13.25 2.68
N SER A 257 19.41 -14.08 3.46
CA SER A 257 20.48 -13.62 4.37
C SER A 257 21.73 -13.17 3.61
N ARG A 258 22.02 -13.78 2.45
CA ARG A 258 23.07 -13.29 1.54
C ARG A 258 22.61 -12.03 0.81
N ALA A 259 21.32 -11.90 0.52
CA ALA A 259 20.77 -10.67 -0.04
C ALA A 259 20.87 -9.49 0.96
N LEU A 260 20.66 -9.69 2.26
CA LEU A 260 20.81 -8.61 3.25
C LEU A 260 22.27 -8.19 3.49
N ALA A 261 23.22 -9.14 3.47
CA ALA A 261 24.65 -8.81 3.51
C ALA A 261 25.13 -8.09 2.23
N THR A 262 24.52 -8.39 1.09
CA THR A 262 24.84 -7.78 -0.22
C THR A 262 24.14 -6.42 -0.39
N VAL A 263 22.92 -6.25 0.14
CA VAL A 263 22.18 -4.97 0.17
C VAL A 263 22.78 -3.99 1.19
N GLY A 264 23.41 -4.49 2.26
CA GLY A 264 24.20 -3.69 3.19
C GLY A 264 25.54 -3.18 2.63
N PHE A 265 26.07 -3.82 1.59
CA PHE A 265 27.37 -3.47 0.99
C PHE A 265 27.26 -2.75 -0.36
N LEU A 266 26.13 -2.89 -1.09
CA LEU A 266 25.94 -2.29 -2.42
C LEU A 266 25.29 -0.90 -2.43
N LEU A 267 24.81 -0.36 -1.30
CA LEU A 267 24.25 1.00 -1.26
C LEU A 267 25.29 2.12 -1.18
N TRP A 268 26.58 1.82 -1.42
CA TRP A 268 27.63 2.83 -1.63
C TRP A 268 28.53 2.52 -2.83
N VAL A 269 27.99 2.12 -3.98
CA VAL A 269 28.65 2.36 -5.28
C VAL A 269 27.60 2.53 -6.38
N GLY A 270 27.52 3.73 -6.97
CA GLY A 270 26.89 3.95 -8.28
C GLY A 270 25.38 4.14 -8.28
N GLY A 271 24.95 5.39 -8.52
CA GLY A 271 23.54 5.73 -8.64
C GLY A 271 22.83 4.99 -9.77
N VAL A 272 21.79 4.24 -9.43
CA VAL A 272 20.66 3.86 -10.29
C VAL A 272 19.43 3.71 -9.37
N ALA A 273 18.41 4.53 -9.60
CA ALA A 273 17.11 4.43 -8.95
C ALA A 273 16.33 3.26 -9.58
N LEU A 274 15.85 2.29 -8.80
CA LEU A 274 14.85 1.31 -9.25
C LEU A 274 14.15 0.61 -8.07
N LEU A 275 12.82 0.57 -8.19
CA LEU A 275 11.85 -0.39 -7.65
C LEU A 275 11.17 -0.10 -6.29
N LEU A 276 10.19 0.80 -6.34
CA LEU A 276 8.93 0.71 -5.60
C LEU A 276 7.74 1.11 -6.50
N PRO A 277 7.24 0.26 -7.43
CA PRO A 277 5.99 0.50 -8.13
C PRO A 277 5.04 -0.70 -8.01
N ALA A 278 4.88 -1.23 -6.79
CA ALA A 278 4.02 -2.38 -6.51
C ALA A 278 2.53 -2.02 -6.31
N PHE A 279 2.17 -0.78 -5.96
CA PHE A 279 0.79 -0.48 -5.51
C PHE A 279 0.06 0.67 -6.19
N MET A 280 0.44 0.98 -7.44
CA MET A 280 -0.27 2.00 -8.20
C MET A 280 -0.71 1.43 -9.56
N VAL A 281 -2.03 1.17 -9.66
CA VAL A 281 -2.79 0.75 -10.85
C VAL A 281 -2.74 -0.76 -11.11
N VAL A 282 -3.85 -1.44 -10.78
CA VAL A 282 -4.55 -2.30 -11.73
C VAL A 282 -5.78 -1.53 -12.20
#